data_AF-A0AAN5I4V3-F1
#
_entry.id   AF-A0AAN5I4V3-F1
#
_cell.length_a   1.000
_cell.length_b   1.000
_cell.length_c   1.000
_cell.angle_alpha   90.00
_cell.angle_beta   90.00
_cell.angle_gamma   90.00
#
_symmetry.space_group_name_H-M   'P 1'
#
loop_
_entity.id
_entity.type
_entity.pdbx_description
1 polymer ?
#
loop_
_entity_poly.entity_id
_entity_poly.type
_entity_poly.pdbx_seq_one_letter_code
_entity_poly.pdbx_strand_id
1 'polypeptide(L)'
;MRNRGGLNSLQYISIRSITLRLFQAQVRWRRLTDLKRSLPENVDEIGLPFHLRKKVLAAIEEILAEVERWTEKHVQLFDGDAKPTMKERAPRFEHLRTYYYCLTWRTAKYEINDLATAQQIIKRELNNWPQMKFQFACAYAIQKLIRDDFIFDKHYRATFKKRLGHHPVFDFWLTLLEARNEEQLFIMEDQAPNQKVMLCFRFAVTHGFVELTKYFWNKISPAQREYVGISQWRALCFHTRSRETLRFLSIELYRINPVYLVRYTWTVFYDALYKCLTGTESEKIIEDRKIRFLLENISRSLRFKLLKSENYKAIIDAYYYKNDQMFAYLLENISDTQVRTVRERVDRIIDRRRSIEAPMHRALMRRQFTIDEAALRG
;
A
#
# COMPACT_ATOMS: atom_id res chain seq x y z
N MET A 1 9.60 -21.34 17.19
CA MET A 1 9.72 -22.07 15.91
C MET A 1 9.50 -21.10 14.76
N ARG A 2 10.25 -21.29 13.68
CA ARG A 2 10.62 -20.34 12.62
C ARG A 2 9.42 -19.66 11.91
N ASN A 3 9.47 -18.33 11.78
CA ASN A 3 8.68 -17.58 10.78
C ASN A 3 9.53 -16.51 10.04
N ARG A 4 10.84 -16.78 9.86
CA ARG A 4 11.74 -16.01 8.98
C ARG A 4 12.05 -16.75 7.66
N GLY A 5 11.13 -17.59 7.16
CA GLY A 5 11.37 -18.44 5.97
C GLY A 5 10.20 -18.59 4.99
N GLY A 6 9.18 -17.72 5.05
CA GLY A 6 7.94 -17.91 4.27
C GLY A 6 8.02 -17.57 2.78
N LEU A 7 8.96 -16.71 2.37
CA LEU A 7 8.97 -16.16 1.00
C LEU A 7 9.63 -17.07 -0.06
N ASN A 8 10.39 -18.10 0.35
CA ASN A 8 11.19 -18.95 -0.55
C ASN A 8 10.98 -20.46 -0.36
N SER A 9 9.93 -20.89 0.35
CA SER A 9 9.65 -22.33 0.43
C SER A 9 9.09 -22.82 -0.91
N LEU A 10 9.58 -23.97 -1.39
CA LEU A 10 9.05 -24.61 -2.61
C LEU A 10 7.53 -24.75 -2.53
N GLN A 11 7.00 -25.04 -1.34
CA GLN A 11 5.56 -25.11 -1.09
C GLN A 11 4.84 -23.78 -1.39
N TYR A 12 5.36 -22.64 -0.91
CA TYR A 12 4.77 -21.33 -1.19
C TYR A 12 4.78 -21.02 -2.69
N ILE A 13 5.92 -21.26 -3.35
CA ILE A 13 6.09 -21.02 -4.79
C ILE A 13 5.12 -21.89 -5.60
N SER A 14 4.99 -23.17 -5.26
CA SER A 14 4.07 -24.10 -5.92
C SER A 14 2.61 -23.69 -5.74
N ILE A 15 2.18 -23.40 -4.50
CA ILE A 15 0.81 -22.93 -4.23
C ILE A 15 0.53 -21.66 -5.03
N ARG A 16 1.44 -20.68 -4.99
CA ARG A 16 1.31 -19.44 -5.75
C ARG A 16 1.18 -19.68 -7.25
N SER A 17 2.02 -20.54 -7.81
CA SER A 17 1.97 -20.86 -9.24
C SER A 17 0.63 -21.52 -9.62
N ILE A 18 0.14 -22.46 -8.82
CA ILE A 18 -1.15 -23.12 -9.04
C ILE A 18 -2.26 -22.08 -9.00
N THR A 19 -2.33 -21.28 -7.93
CA THR A 19 -3.42 -20.34 -7.73
C THR A 19 -3.45 -19.24 -8.79
N LEU A 20 -2.29 -18.71 -9.20
CA LEU A 20 -2.22 -17.72 -10.27
C LEU A 20 -2.65 -18.28 -11.61
N ARG A 21 -2.32 -19.54 -11.92
CA ARG A 21 -2.79 -20.20 -13.15
C ARG A 21 -4.30 -20.43 -13.13
N LEU A 22 -4.86 -20.87 -12.00
CA LEU A 22 -6.32 -21.02 -11.84
C LEU A 22 -7.04 -19.68 -12.05
N PHE A 23 -6.52 -18.61 -11.45
CA PHE A 23 -7.05 -17.27 -11.67
C PHE A 23 -6.96 -16.87 -13.14
N GLN A 24 -5.78 -16.97 -13.77
CA GLN A 24 -5.57 -16.58 -15.17
C GLN A 24 -6.45 -17.36 -16.15
N ALA A 25 -6.71 -18.65 -15.89
CA ALA A 25 -7.58 -19.48 -16.73
C ALA A 25 -9.05 -19.01 -16.68
N GLN A 26 -9.48 -18.45 -15.56
CA GLN A 26 -10.89 -18.12 -15.31
C GLN A 26 -11.21 -16.63 -15.47
N VAL A 27 -10.21 -15.75 -15.48
CA VAL A 27 -10.43 -14.30 -15.33
C VAL A 27 -11.10 -13.63 -16.55
N ARG A 28 -11.03 -14.24 -17.73
CA ARG A 28 -11.33 -13.58 -19.01
C ARG A 28 -12.75 -12.98 -19.03
N TRP A 29 -12.84 -11.65 -18.99
CA TRP A 29 -14.08 -10.85 -19.04
C TRP A 29 -15.06 -11.03 -17.87
N ARG A 30 -14.74 -11.88 -16.89
CA ARG A 30 -15.65 -12.18 -15.76
C ARG A 30 -15.63 -11.05 -14.73
N ARG A 31 -16.75 -10.84 -14.03
CA ARG A 31 -16.77 -9.90 -12.90
C ARG A 31 -16.02 -10.52 -11.72
N LEU A 32 -15.39 -9.66 -10.92
CA LEU A 32 -14.67 -10.13 -9.73
C LEU A 32 -15.59 -10.85 -8.73
N THR A 33 -16.86 -10.46 -8.66
CA THR A 33 -17.91 -11.14 -7.87
C THR A 33 -18.14 -12.59 -8.32
N ASP A 34 -18.09 -12.84 -9.63
CA ASP A 34 -18.32 -14.17 -10.19
C ASP A 34 -17.09 -15.05 -9.96
N LEU A 35 -15.88 -14.45 -10.03
CA LEU A 35 -14.63 -15.11 -9.69
C LEU A 35 -14.56 -15.46 -8.21
N LYS A 36 -15.03 -14.58 -7.31
CA LYS A 36 -15.14 -14.82 -5.86
C LYS A 36 -15.98 -16.06 -5.54
N ARG A 37 -16.99 -16.38 -6.36
CA ARG A 37 -17.86 -17.56 -6.20
C ARG A 37 -17.28 -18.80 -6.88
N SER A 38 -16.89 -18.68 -8.15
CA SER A 38 -16.51 -19.84 -8.98
C SER A 38 -15.10 -20.38 -8.71
N LEU A 39 -14.14 -19.56 -8.27
CA LEU A 39 -12.78 -20.04 -8.01
C LEU A 39 -12.72 -21.04 -6.84
N PRO A 40 -13.40 -20.82 -5.69
CA PRO A 40 -13.51 -21.83 -4.65
C PRO A 40 -14.14 -23.15 -5.13
N GLU A 41 -15.25 -23.08 -5.88
CA GLU A 41 -15.95 -24.26 -6.43
C GLU A 41 -15.00 -25.08 -7.33
N ASN A 42 -14.29 -24.41 -8.24
CA ASN A 42 -13.31 -25.07 -9.11
C ASN A 42 -12.17 -25.74 -8.31
N VAL A 43 -11.77 -25.18 -7.16
CA VAL A 43 -10.75 -25.80 -6.31
C VAL A 43 -11.26 -27.08 -5.66
N ASP A 44 -12.53 -27.11 -5.26
CA ASP A 44 -13.15 -28.32 -4.73
C ASP A 44 -13.24 -29.43 -5.78
N GLU A 45 -13.48 -29.09 -7.05
CA GLU A 45 -13.51 -30.06 -8.17
C GLU A 45 -12.13 -30.70 -8.47
N ILE A 46 -11.02 -30.02 -8.17
CA ILE A 46 -9.66 -30.54 -8.42
C ILE A 46 -9.31 -31.71 -7.47
N GLY A 47 -10.04 -31.90 -6.37
CA GLY A 47 -9.80 -33.02 -5.45
C GLY A 47 -8.52 -32.89 -4.62
N LEU A 48 -8.12 -31.67 -4.25
CA LEU A 48 -6.90 -31.43 -3.46
C LEU A 48 -7.02 -31.96 -2.01
N PRO A 49 -5.94 -32.51 -1.42
CA PRO A 49 -5.89 -32.83 0.00
C PRO A 49 -6.26 -31.62 0.88
N PHE A 50 -7.01 -31.85 1.96
CA PHE A 50 -7.60 -30.80 2.81
C PHE A 50 -6.64 -29.66 3.18
N HIS A 51 -5.41 -30.00 3.58
CA HIS A 51 -4.40 -29.05 4.00
C HIS A 51 -3.86 -28.18 2.84
N LEU A 52 -3.77 -28.73 1.62
CA LEU A 52 -3.42 -27.97 0.42
C LEU A 52 -4.59 -27.11 -0.03
N ARG A 53 -5.80 -27.67 -0.03
CA ARG A 53 -7.03 -26.95 -0.35
C ARG A 53 -7.16 -25.67 0.47
N LYS A 54 -7.02 -25.76 1.79
CA LYS A 54 -7.10 -24.59 2.69
C LYS A 54 -6.08 -23.51 2.31
N LYS A 55 -4.85 -23.90 1.95
CA LYS A 55 -3.81 -22.95 1.55
C LYS A 55 -4.07 -22.33 0.17
N VAL A 56 -4.61 -23.10 -0.77
CA VAL A 56 -4.99 -22.60 -2.10
C VAL A 56 -6.15 -21.60 -1.99
N LEU A 57 -7.18 -21.91 -1.19
CA LEU A 57 -8.30 -20.99 -0.97
C LEU A 57 -7.85 -19.68 -0.32
N ALA A 58 -7.00 -19.73 0.70
CA ALA A 58 -6.40 -18.52 1.29
C ALA A 58 -5.59 -17.71 0.25
N ALA A 59 -4.83 -18.38 -0.62
CA ALA A 59 -4.12 -17.73 -1.71
C ALA A 59 -5.06 -17.09 -2.76
N ILE A 60 -6.22 -17.69 -3.03
CA ILE A 60 -7.24 -17.13 -3.92
C ILE A 60 -7.79 -15.83 -3.32
N GLU A 61 -8.09 -15.83 -2.03
CA GLU A 61 -8.55 -14.62 -1.32
C GLU A 61 -7.53 -13.49 -1.43
N GLU A 62 -6.23 -13.78 -1.25
CA GLU A 62 -5.16 -12.80 -1.43
C GLU A 62 -5.09 -12.24 -2.86
N ILE A 63 -5.18 -13.10 -3.87
CA ILE A 63 -5.20 -12.68 -5.28
C ILE A 63 -6.41 -11.79 -5.57
N LEU A 64 -7.60 -12.19 -5.13
CA LEU A 64 -8.83 -11.45 -5.38
C LEU A 64 -8.82 -10.08 -4.68
N ALA A 65 -8.31 -10.02 -3.45
CA ALA A 65 -8.14 -8.76 -2.72
C ALA A 65 -7.14 -7.83 -3.41
N GLU A 66 -6.05 -8.36 -3.97
CA GLU A 66 -5.06 -7.56 -4.70
C GLU A 66 -5.60 -7.05 -6.04
N VAL A 67 -6.42 -7.84 -6.76
CA VAL A 67 -7.12 -7.42 -7.98
C VAL A 67 -8.18 -6.35 -7.68
N GLU A 68 -8.91 -6.49 -6.56
CA GLU A 68 -9.85 -5.49 -6.07
C GLU A 68 -9.13 -4.16 -5.78
N ARG A 69 -8.01 -4.21 -5.05
CA ARG A 69 -7.16 -3.03 -4.80
C ARG A 69 -6.66 -2.40 -6.09
N TRP A 70 -6.24 -3.20 -7.07
CA TRP A 70 -5.83 -2.68 -8.38
C TRP A 70 -6.98 -1.99 -9.09
N THR A 71 -8.17 -2.60 -9.09
CA THR A 71 -9.36 -2.07 -9.74
C THR A 71 -9.78 -0.75 -9.11
N GLU A 72 -9.94 -0.71 -7.78
CA GLU A 72 -10.29 0.50 -7.03
C GLU A 72 -9.32 1.66 -7.28
N LYS A 73 -8.01 1.39 -7.34
CA LYS A 73 -6.98 2.39 -7.67
C LYS A 73 -7.18 2.98 -9.05
N HIS A 74 -7.44 2.14 -10.06
CA HIS A 74 -7.55 2.59 -11.45
C HIS A 74 -8.92 3.18 -11.80
N VAL A 75 -9.97 2.84 -11.04
CA VAL A 75 -11.29 3.51 -11.14
C VAL A 75 -11.14 5.01 -10.96
N GLN A 76 -10.20 5.45 -10.11
CA GLN A 76 -9.97 6.88 -9.82
C GLN A 76 -9.49 7.67 -11.03
N LEU A 77 -9.03 7.02 -12.10
CA LEU A 77 -8.64 7.70 -13.35
C LEU A 77 -9.86 8.13 -14.18
N PHE A 78 -11.06 7.71 -13.80
CA PHE A 78 -12.32 8.01 -14.46
C PHE A 78 -13.17 8.85 -13.50
N ASP A 79 -13.14 10.15 -13.68
CA ASP A 79 -14.02 11.05 -12.93
C ASP A 79 -15.49 10.84 -13.33
N GLY A 80 -16.38 10.85 -12.34
CA GLY A 80 -17.76 11.30 -12.51
C GLY A 80 -18.66 10.47 -13.43
N ASP A 81 -18.76 9.15 -13.24
CA ASP A 81 -20.02 8.49 -13.60
C ASP A 81 -21.05 8.97 -12.56
N ALA A 82 -21.81 10.01 -12.92
CA ALA A 82 -23.14 10.22 -12.38
C ALA A 82 -23.81 8.85 -12.26
N LYS A 83 -24.51 8.59 -11.14
CA LYS A 83 -25.29 7.36 -10.96
C LYS A 83 -25.92 7.00 -12.30
N PRO A 84 -25.69 5.78 -12.84
CA PRO A 84 -26.17 5.44 -14.16
C PRO A 84 -27.66 5.70 -14.19
N THR A 85 -28.09 6.72 -14.94
CA THR A 85 -29.49 6.86 -15.30
C THR A 85 -29.83 5.57 -16.05
N MET A 86 -30.98 4.99 -15.76
CA MET A 86 -31.39 3.59 -16.07
C MET A 86 -31.22 3.12 -17.54
N LYS A 87 -30.71 3.94 -18.46
CA LYS A 87 -30.48 3.63 -19.88
C LYS A 87 -29.01 3.50 -20.30
N GLU A 88 -28.04 3.68 -19.40
CA GLU A 88 -26.63 3.76 -19.81
C GLU A 88 -25.83 2.46 -19.63
N ARG A 89 -24.92 2.26 -20.58
CA ARG A 89 -23.93 1.18 -20.68
C ARG A 89 -23.23 0.93 -19.35
N ALA A 90 -22.72 -0.29 -19.15
CA ALA A 90 -21.93 -0.64 -17.97
C ALA A 90 -20.92 0.48 -17.61
N PRO A 91 -20.80 0.87 -16.33
CA PRO A 91 -19.99 2.02 -15.95
C PRO A 91 -18.54 1.83 -16.40
N ARG A 92 -17.85 2.91 -16.77
CA ARG A 92 -16.60 2.81 -17.55
C ARG A 92 -15.50 2.05 -16.83
N PHE A 93 -15.52 2.05 -15.50
CA PHE A 93 -14.60 1.26 -14.70
C PHE A 93 -14.79 -0.26 -14.86
N GLU A 94 -15.97 -0.74 -15.27
CA GLU A 94 -16.16 -2.16 -15.61
C GLU A 94 -15.28 -2.58 -16.79
N HIS A 95 -14.84 -1.65 -17.65
CA HIS A 95 -13.85 -1.96 -18.68
C HIS A 95 -12.49 -2.35 -18.09
N LEU A 96 -12.17 -2.02 -16.84
CA LEU A 96 -10.91 -2.44 -16.24
C LEU A 96 -10.78 -3.98 -16.14
N ARG A 97 -11.90 -4.70 -16.05
CA ARG A 97 -11.91 -6.17 -16.01
C ARG A 97 -11.43 -6.81 -17.29
N THR A 98 -11.52 -6.10 -18.41
CA THR A 98 -11.02 -6.60 -19.70
C THR A 98 -9.51 -6.76 -19.67
N TYR A 99 -8.80 -6.08 -18.76
CA TYR A 99 -7.35 -6.11 -18.66
C TYR A 99 -6.81 -7.02 -17.57
N TYR A 100 -7.66 -7.76 -16.85
CA TYR A 100 -7.18 -8.62 -15.76
C TYR A 100 -6.21 -9.72 -16.22
N TYR A 101 -6.29 -10.14 -17.47
CA TYR A 101 -5.33 -11.09 -18.05
C TYR A 101 -3.95 -10.48 -18.32
N CYS A 102 -3.85 -9.14 -18.34
CA CYS A 102 -2.60 -8.39 -18.49
C CYS A 102 -1.90 -8.10 -17.15
N LEU A 103 -2.46 -8.52 -16.02
CA LEU A 103 -1.87 -8.28 -14.70
C LEU A 103 -0.49 -8.97 -14.59
N THR A 104 0.53 -8.16 -14.33
CA THR A 104 1.89 -8.65 -14.06
C THR A 104 2.07 -8.81 -12.55
N TRP A 105 2.41 -10.01 -12.09
CA TRP A 105 2.59 -10.31 -10.67
C TRP A 105 4.07 -10.28 -10.27
N ARG A 106 4.38 -9.78 -9.05
CA ARG A 106 5.75 -9.80 -8.48
C ARG A 106 6.17 -11.23 -8.12
N THR A 107 7.42 -11.62 -8.43
CA THR A 107 7.91 -13.02 -8.43
C THR A 107 7.64 -13.82 -7.13
N ALA A 108 7.70 -13.19 -5.96
CA ALA A 108 7.60 -13.88 -4.66
C ALA A 108 6.45 -13.39 -3.78
N LYS A 109 5.44 -12.72 -4.36
CA LYS A 109 4.31 -12.16 -3.60
C LYS A 109 3.01 -12.21 -4.41
N TYR A 110 1.87 -12.19 -3.72
CA TYR A 110 0.57 -11.90 -4.33
C TYR A 110 0.36 -10.39 -4.43
N GLU A 111 1.30 -9.71 -5.10
CA GLU A 111 1.27 -8.27 -5.32
C GLU A 111 1.37 -8.01 -6.83
N ILE A 112 0.48 -7.18 -7.35
CA ILE A 112 0.53 -6.75 -8.75
C ILE A 112 1.65 -5.72 -8.90
N ASN A 113 2.45 -5.84 -9.95
CA ASN A 113 3.37 -4.81 -10.38
C ASN A 113 2.59 -3.79 -11.22
N ASP A 114 2.15 -2.72 -10.56
CA ASP A 114 1.27 -1.69 -11.13
C ASP A 114 1.87 -1.05 -12.41
N LEU A 115 3.14 -0.63 -12.36
CA LEU A 115 3.82 -0.03 -13.52
C LEU A 115 4.00 -1.03 -14.67
N ALA A 116 4.46 -2.25 -14.40
CA ALA A 116 4.65 -3.25 -15.44
C ALA A 116 3.32 -3.65 -16.08
N THR A 117 2.27 -3.76 -15.27
CA THR A 117 0.90 -4.01 -15.73
C THR A 117 0.42 -2.87 -16.64
N ALA A 118 0.59 -1.61 -16.22
CA ALA A 118 0.23 -0.46 -17.03
C ALA A 118 0.96 -0.43 -18.38
N GLN A 119 2.28 -0.68 -18.38
CA GLN A 119 3.08 -0.78 -19.59
C GLN A 119 2.62 -1.92 -20.51
N GLN A 120 2.28 -3.07 -19.93
CA GLN A 120 1.75 -4.22 -20.68
C GLN A 120 0.42 -3.90 -21.33
N ILE A 121 -0.52 -3.28 -20.60
CA ILE A 121 -1.83 -2.85 -21.11
C ILE A 121 -1.65 -1.84 -22.24
N ILE A 122 -0.83 -0.79 -22.02
CA ILE A 122 -0.53 0.24 -23.03
C ILE A 122 -0.01 -0.38 -24.33
N LYS A 123 0.91 -1.34 -24.22
CA LYS A 123 1.59 -1.94 -25.38
C LYS A 123 0.70 -2.91 -26.14
N ARG A 124 -0.09 -3.73 -25.44
CA ARG A 124 -0.85 -4.83 -26.05
C ARG A 124 -2.26 -4.42 -26.46
N GLU A 125 -2.93 -3.62 -25.63
CA GLU A 125 -4.38 -3.43 -25.74
C GLU A 125 -4.79 -2.04 -26.20
N LEU A 126 -4.00 -1.01 -25.86
CA LEU A 126 -4.42 0.39 -26.04
C LEU A 126 -3.93 1.02 -27.35
N ASN A 127 -3.73 0.23 -28.40
CA ASN A 127 -3.32 0.76 -29.71
C ASN A 127 -4.41 1.63 -30.34
N ASN A 128 -5.68 1.24 -30.20
CA ASN A 128 -6.82 1.95 -30.77
C ASN A 128 -7.60 2.79 -29.74
N TRP A 129 -7.04 3.01 -28.54
CA TRP A 129 -7.68 3.83 -27.50
C TRP A 129 -6.73 4.90 -26.97
N PRO A 130 -6.52 6.01 -27.72
CA PRO A 130 -5.57 7.06 -27.36
C PRO A 130 -5.85 7.68 -25.98
N GLN A 131 -7.13 7.90 -25.64
CA GLN A 131 -7.51 8.49 -24.37
C GLN A 131 -7.08 7.61 -23.18
N MET A 132 -7.40 6.31 -23.20
CA MET A 132 -7.00 5.41 -22.12
C MET A 132 -5.48 5.24 -22.04
N LYS A 133 -4.81 5.20 -23.21
CA LYS A 133 -3.34 5.19 -23.28
C LYS A 133 -2.75 6.43 -22.59
N PHE A 134 -3.30 7.61 -22.87
CA PHE A 134 -2.89 8.87 -22.23
C PHE A 134 -3.15 8.85 -20.72
N GLN A 135 -4.34 8.40 -20.29
CA GLN A 135 -4.69 8.33 -18.86
C GLN A 135 -3.72 7.46 -18.06
N PHE A 136 -3.40 6.25 -18.55
CA PHE A 136 -2.38 5.39 -17.92
C PHE A 136 -0.99 6.02 -17.96
N ALA A 137 -0.59 6.60 -19.10
CA ALA A 137 0.72 7.24 -19.23
C ALA A 137 0.89 8.36 -18.18
N CYS A 138 -0.12 9.21 -18.03
CA CYS A 138 -0.17 10.29 -17.05
C CYS A 138 -0.14 9.78 -15.60
N ALA A 139 -0.95 8.77 -15.27
CA ALA A 139 -1.04 8.20 -13.92
C ALA A 139 0.27 7.54 -13.47
N TYR A 140 1.02 6.96 -14.41
CA TYR A 140 2.31 6.30 -14.18
C TYR A 140 3.53 7.16 -14.56
N ALA A 141 3.31 8.45 -14.85
CA ALA A 141 4.36 9.40 -15.25
C ALA A 141 5.30 8.87 -16.36
N ILE A 142 4.75 8.20 -17.37
CA ILE A 142 5.50 7.65 -18.52
C ILE A 142 5.82 8.79 -19.51
N GLN A 143 6.74 9.67 -19.13
CA GLN A 143 7.03 10.92 -19.83
C GLN A 143 7.33 10.75 -21.32
N LYS A 144 8.08 9.70 -21.70
CA LYS A 144 8.41 9.41 -23.10
C LYS A 144 7.16 9.25 -23.97
N LEU A 145 6.10 8.68 -23.41
CA LEU A 145 4.83 8.46 -24.11
C LEU A 145 3.95 9.71 -24.06
N ILE A 146 3.88 10.40 -22.92
CA ILE A 146 3.08 11.63 -22.75
C ILE A 146 3.54 12.74 -23.72
N ARG A 147 4.85 12.84 -23.93
CA ARG A 147 5.50 13.89 -24.74
C ARG A 147 5.64 13.52 -26.22
N ASP A 148 5.20 12.34 -26.61
CA ASP A 148 5.32 11.88 -27.99
C ASP A 148 4.26 12.60 -28.87
N ASP A 149 4.70 13.56 -29.68
CA ASP A 149 3.83 14.33 -30.59
C ASP A 149 3.25 13.46 -31.72
N PHE A 150 3.89 12.33 -32.06
CA PHE A 150 3.36 11.39 -33.05
C PHE A 150 2.16 10.61 -32.49
N ILE A 151 2.19 10.31 -31.19
CA ILE A 151 1.11 9.58 -30.51
C ILE A 151 0.01 10.53 -30.02
N PHE A 152 0.40 11.67 -29.45
CA PHE A 152 -0.52 12.66 -28.86
C PHE A 152 -0.25 14.05 -29.43
N ASP A 153 -0.71 14.27 -30.66
CA ASP A 153 -0.61 15.55 -31.34
C ASP A 153 -1.43 16.68 -30.65
N LYS A 154 -1.34 17.88 -31.21
CA LYS A 154 -2.06 19.07 -30.73
C LYS A 154 -3.59 18.88 -30.71
N HIS A 155 -4.16 18.12 -31.66
CA HIS A 155 -5.60 17.87 -31.74
C HIS A 155 -6.08 16.93 -30.64
N TYR A 156 -5.31 15.85 -30.38
CA TYR A 156 -5.56 14.95 -29.26
C TYR A 156 -5.46 15.68 -27.93
N ARG A 157 -4.42 16.49 -27.72
CA ARG A 157 -4.25 17.29 -26.48
C ARG A 157 -5.42 18.25 -26.26
N ALA A 158 -5.84 18.99 -27.30
CA ALA A 158 -7.00 19.87 -27.21
C ALA A 158 -8.30 19.11 -26.87
N THR A 159 -8.49 17.93 -27.45
CA THR A 159 -9.63 17.05 -27.17
C THR A 159 -9.59 16.51 -25.73
N PHE A 160 -8.43 16.04 -25.28
CA PHE A 160 -8.23 15.57 -23.92
C PHE A 160 -8.44 16.69 -22.90
N LYS A 161 -8.00 17.92 -23.19
CA LYS A 161 -8.25 19.06 -22.30
C LYS A 161 -9.74 19.30 -22.06
N LYS A 162 -10.56 19.22 -23.12
CA LYS A 162 -12.02 19.33 -23.00
C LYS A 162 -12.65 18.17 -22.21
N ARG A 163 -12.15 16.94 -22.40
CA ARG A 163 -12.76 15.73 -21.83
C ARG A 163 -12.24 15.33 -20.45
N LEU A 164 -10.99 15.65 -20.14
CA LEU A 164 -10.24 15.15 -19.00
C LEU A 164 -9.68 16.26 -18.12
N GLY A 165 -9.71 17.52 -18.57
CA GLY A 165 -9.09 18.65 -17.87
C GLY A 165 -9.72 19.05 -16.54
N HIS A 166 -10.79 18.37 -16.10
CA HIS A 166 -11.33 18.51 -14.76
C HIS A 166 -10.60 17.62 -13.74
N HIS A 167 -9.99 16.52 -14.20
CA HIS A 167 -9.25 15.61 -13.35
C HIS A 167 -7.87 16.20 -13.03
N PRO A 168 -7.43 16.23 -11.76
CA PRO A 168 -6.21 16.93 -11.34
C PRO A 168 -4.94 16.41 -12.02
N VAL A 169 -4.88 15.11 -12.33
CA VAL A 169 -3.75 14.51 -13.04
C VAL A 169 -3.68 14.97 -14.49
N PHE A 170 -4.79 14.95 -15.22
CA PHE A 170 -4.78 15.25 -16.65
C PHE A 170 -4.71 16.75 -16.89
N ASP A 171 -5.38 17.55 -16.05
CA ASP A 171 -5.24 19.00 -16.02
C ASP A 171 -3.77 19.41 -15.85
N PHE A 172 -3.05 18.81 -14.88
CA PHE A 172 -1.63 19.06 -14.68
C PHE A 172 -0.80 18.73 -15.93
N TRP A 173 -0.91 17.51 -16.47
CA TRP A 173 -0.08 17.10 -17.61
C TRP A 173 -0.37 17.91 -18.87
N LEU A 174 -1.64 18.20 -19.15
CA LEU A 174 -2.02 19.00 -20.30
C LEU A 174 -1.58 20.47 -20.16
N THR A 175 -1.64 21.02 -18.94
CA THR A 175 -1.09 22.36 -18.66
C THR A 175 0.43 22.37 -18.85
N LEU A 176 1.13 21.33 -18.37
CA LEU A 176 2.58 21.21 -18.51
C LEU A 176 3.00 21.11 -19.98
N LEU A 177 2.28 20.33 -20.79
CA LEU A 177 2.55 20.17 -22.23
C LEU A 177 2.30 21.44 -23.05
N GLU A 178 1.47 22.37 -22.55
CA GLU A 178 1.22 23.66 -23.19
C GLU A 178 2.15 24.77 -22.67
N ALA A 179 2.83 24.56 -21.54
CA ALA A 179 3.68 25.57 -20.92
C ALA A 179 4.94 25.83 -21.75
N ARG A 180 5.26 27.12 -21.96
CA ARG A 180 6.51 27.53 -22.62
C ARG A 180 7.73 27.30 -21.72
N ASN A 181 7.55 27.47 -20.41
CA ASN A 181 8.56 27.21 -19.40
C ASN A 181 7.97 26.28 -18.34
N GLU A 182 8.33 25.01 -18.41
CA GLU A 182 7.84 23.99 -17.48
C GLU A 182 8.31 24.23 -16.05
N GLU A 183 9.50 24.81 -15.89
CA GLU A 183 10.08 25.06 -14.58
C GLU A 183 9.22 26.05 -13.80
N GLN A 184 8.56 27.00 -14.46
CA GLN A 184 7.64 27.95 -13.79
C GLN A 184 6.45 27.27 -13.10
N LEU A 185 6.03 26.08 -13.55
CA LEU A 185 4.98 25.33 -12.84
C LEU A 185 5.49 24.73 -11.52
N PHE A 186 6.81 24.64 -11.35
CA PHE A 186 7.49 24.11 -10.17
C PHE A 186 8.25 25.17 -9.36
N ILE A 187 8.63 26.30 -9.98
CA ILE A 187 9.20 27.48 -9.33
C ILE A 187 8.07 28.16 -8.55
N MET A 188 8.28 28.29 -7.25
CA MET A 188 7.27 28.76 -6.32
C MET A 188 7.98 29.72 -5.38
N GLU A 189 7.60 30.99 -5.45
CA GLU A 189 8.19 32.08 -4.64
C GLU A 189 7.89 31.92 -3.14
N ASP A 190 6.87 31.13 -2.79
CA ASP A 190 6.42 30.83 -1.42
C ASP A 190 6.70 29.38 -0.98
N GLN A 191 6.51 29.10 0.33
CA GLN A 191 6.53 27.73 0.87
C GLN A 191 5.42 26.82 0.32
N ALA A 192 4.33 27.40 -0.21
CA ALA A 192 3.17 26.68 -0.70
C ALA A 192 3.28 26.35 -2.19
N PRO A 193 3.12 25.09 -2.61
CA PRO A 193 3.26 24.76 -4.02
C PRO A 193 2.08 25.24 -4.90
N ASN A 194 2.36 25.47 -6.20
CA ASN A 194 1.35 25.70 -7.23
C ASN A 194 0.16 24.73 -7.06
N GLN A 195 -1.05 25.27 -7.13
CA GLN A 195 -2.28 24.52 -6.85
C GLN A 195 -2.42 23.26 -7.73
N LYS A 196 -2.05 23.32 -9.02
CA LYS A 196 -2.12 22.15 -9.91
C LYS A 196 -1.15 21.05 -9.49
N VAL A 197 0.06 21.43 -9.08
CA VAL A 197 1.07 20.50 -8.52
C VAL A 197 0.55 19.89 -7.22
N MET A 198 0.01 20.72 -6.31
CA MET A 198 -0.56 20.26 -5.04
C MET A 198 -1.69 19.24 -5.24
N LEU A 199 -2.66 19.55 -6.10
CA LEU A 199 -3.81 18.69 -6.35
C LEU A 199 -3.39 17.37 -6.99
N CYS A 200 -2.51 17.42 -7.99
CA CYS A 200 -2.01 16.22 -8.66
C CYS A 200 -1.15 15.35 -7.72
N PHE A 201 -0.29 15.97 -6.91
CA PHE A 201 0.49 15.26 -5.89
C PHE A 201 -0.41 14.60 -4.85
N ARG A 202 -1.37 15.34 -4.30
CA ARG A 202 -2.36 14.79 -3.35
C ARG A 202 -3.13 13.62 -3.94
N PHE A 203 -3.60 13.72 -5.18
CA PHE A 203 -4.26 12.63 -5.88
C PHE A 203 -3.34 11.40 -5.96
N ALA A 204 -2.12 11.58 -6.46
CA ALA A 204 -1.14 10.50 -6.65
C ALA A 204 -0.85 9.77 -5.33
N VAL A 205 -0.69 10.54 -4.25
CA VAL A 205 -0.41 10.03 -2.91
C VAL A 205 -1.62 9.29 -2.32
N THR A 206 -2.81 9.88 -2.41
CA THR A 206 -4.05 9.32 -1.86
C THR A 206 -4.40 7.98 -2.52
N HIS A 207 -4.33 7.93 -3.86
CA HIS A 207 -4.71 6.75 -4.65
C HIS A 207 -3.54 5.82 -4.95
N GLY A 208 -2.32 6.17 -4.53
CA GLY A 208 -1.20 5.25 -4.54
C GLY A 208 -0.46 5.11 -5.87
N PHE A 209 -0.43 6.15 -6.70
CA PHE A 209 0.36 6.23 -7.94
C PHE A 209 1.80 6.66 -7.63
N VAL A 210 2.63 5.71 -7.18
CA VAL A 210 3.98 5.98 -6.65
C VAL A 210 4.93 6.58 -7.68
N GLU A 211 4.81 6.23 -8.96
CA GLU A 211 5.61 6.79 -10.04
C GLU A 211 5.36 8.30 -10.20
N LEU A 212 4.09 8.69 -10.15
CA LEU A 212 3.69 10.09 -10.20
C LEU A 212 4.09 10.83 -8.92
N THR A 213 3.96 10.19 -7.75
CA THR A 213 4.50 10.74 -6.50
C THR A 213 6.01 11.02 -6.60
N LYS A 214 6.80 10.08 -7.12
CA LYS A 214 8.25 10.23 -7.32
C LYS A 214 8.59 11.32 -8.33
N TYR A 215 7.82 11.42 -9.41
CA TYR A 215 7.98 12.48 -10.42
C TYR A 215 7.93 13.86 -9.78
N PHE A 216 6.87 14.14 -9.01
CA PHE A 216 6.72 15.40 -8.30
C PHE A 216 7.76 15.60 -7.21
N TRP A 217 8.02 14.56 -6.41
CA TRP A 217 8.99 14.62 -5.32
C TRP A 217 10.35 15.14 -5.80
N ASN A 218 10.82 14.66 -6.95
CA ASN A 218 12.10 15.04 -7.51
C ASN A 218 12.12 16.45 -8.14
N LYS A 219 10.98 17.07 -8.36
CA LYS A 219 10.83 18.39 -9.02
C LYS A 219 10.58 19.54 -8.05
N ILE A 220 10.11 19.26 -6.83
CA ILE A 220 9.86 20.27 -5.79
C ILE A 220 11.03 20.39 -4.81
N SER A 221 11.14 21.54 -4.15
CA SER A 221 12.24 21.85 -3.21
C SER A 221 12.13 21.06 -1.89
N PRO A 222 13.23 20.87 -1.13
CA PRO A 222 13.20 20.15 0.15
C PRO A 222 12.19 20.68 1.17
N ALA A 223 12.06 22.01 1.30
CA ALA A 223 11.09 22.64 2.20
C ALA A 223 9.65 22.30 1.81
N GLN A 224 9.36 22.30 0.50
CA GLN A 224 8.05 21.93 -0.02
C GLN A 224 7.77 20.44 0.18
N ARG A 225 8.77 19.56 -0.03
CA ARG A 225 8.65 18.11 0.22
C ARG A 225 8.19 17.81 1.64
N GLU A 226 8.75 18.52 2.62
CA GLU A 226 8.31 18.40 4.01
C GLU A 226 6.85 18.81 4.16
N TYR A 227 6.51 20.02 3.72
CA TYR A 227 5.16 20.56 3.82
C TYR A 227 4.11 19.65 3.17
N VAL A 228 4.29 19.33 1.88
CA VAL A 228 3.32 18.51 1.15
C VAL A 228 3.29 17.08 1.64
N GLY A 229 4.44 16.48 1.93
CA GLY A 229 4.51 15.10 2.35
C GLY A 229 3.90 14.90 3.73
N ILE A 230 4.15 15.81 4.69
CA ILE A 230 3.50 15.75 6.01
C ILE A 230 1.99 15.99 5.89
N SER A 231 1.56 16.96 5.07
CA SER A 231 0.12 17.25 4.90
C SER A 231 -0.68 16.01 4.45
N GLN A 232 -0.05 15.12 3.67
CA GLN A 232 -0.65 13.88 3.19
C GLN A 232 -0.34 12.66 4.07
N TRP A 233 0.62 12.76 5.00
CA TRP A 233 1.09 11.63 5.79
C TRP A 233 0.01 10.97 6.64
N ARG A 234 -0.86 11.77 7.28
CA ARG A 234 -1.95 11.24 8.09
C ARG A 234 -2.96 10.45 7.26
N ALA A 235 -3.29 10.95 6.06
CA ALA A 235 -4.15 10.22 5.13
C ALA A 235 -3.48 8.91 4.71
N LEU A 236 -2.19 8.93 4.37
CA LEU A 236 -1.43 7.74 3.99
C LEU A 236 -1.38 6.66 5.07
N CYS A 237 -1.21 7.02 6.34
CA CYS A 237 -1.04 5.99 7.38
C CYS A 237 -2.22 5.01 7.46
N PHE A 238 -3.43 5.44 7.09
CA PHE A 238 -4.65 4.66 7.33
C PHE A 238 -5.68 4.63 6.19
N HIS A 239 -5.51 5.45 5.14
CA HIS A 239 -6.44 5.49 3.99
C HIS A 239 -5.82 4.95 2.71
N THR A 240 -4.50 5.04 2.52
CA THR A 240 -3.88 4.49 1.30
C THR A 240 -3.75 2.98 1.41
N ARG A 241 -4.08 2.28 0.33
CA ARG A 241 -3.77 0.85 0.17
C ARG A 241 -2.43 0.62 -0.55
N SER A 242 -1.73 1.69 -0.93
CA SER A 242 -0.45 1.59 -1.64
C SER A 242 0.73 1.43 -0.69
N ARG A 243 1.21 0.19 -0.63
CA ARG A 243 2.43 -0.22 0.10
C ARG A 243 3.65 0.57 -0.38
N GLU A 244 3.74 0.83 -1.69
CA GLU A 244 4.91 1.47 -2.31
C GLU A 244 4.96 2.97 -2.05
N THR A 245 3.82 3.66 -2.13
CA THR A 245 3.72 5.08 -1.80
C THR A 245 4.04 5.32 -0.33
N LEU A 246 3.46 4.50 0.57
CA LEU A 246 3.74 4.56 2.00
C LEU A 246 5.23 4.30 2.29
N ARG A 247 5.83 3.25 1.71
CA ARG A 247 7.27 2.95 1.83
C ARG A 247 8.12 4.13 1.38
N PHE A 248 7.88 4.64 0.17
CA PHE A 248 8.62 5.75 -0.41
C PHE A 248 8.60 6.99 0.50
N LEU A 249 7.40 7.47 0.85
CA LEU A 249 7.26 8.67 1.67
C LEU A 249 7.79 8.47 3.10
N SER A 250 7.65 7.26 3.68
CA SER A 250 8.20 6.97 5.00
C SER A 250 9.73 7.06 5.06
N ILE A 251 10.42 6.81 3.95
CA ILE A 251 11.89 6.91 3.85
C ILE A 251 12.26 8.38 3.65
N GLU A 252 11.61 9.02 2.68
CA GLU A 252 11.97 10.38 2.28
C GLU A 252 11.61 11.43 3.34
N LEU A 253 10.43 11.35 3.95
CA LEU A 253 10.06 12.25 5.05
C LEU A 253 10.92 12.03 6.29
N TYR A 254 11.32 10.79 6.56
CA TYR A 254 12.19 10.48 7.70
C TYR A 254 13.59 11.06 7.49
N ARG A 255 14.08 11.12 6.24
CA ARG A 255 15.35 11.78 5.90
C ARG A 255 15.29 13.29 6.11
N ILE A 256 14.15 13.91 5.85
CA ILE A 256 13.96 15.36 6.01
C ILE A 256 13.82 15.72 7.49
N ASN A 257 12.85 15.13 8.19
CA ASN A 257 12.57 15.47 9.59
C ASN A 257 12.11 14.25 10.41
N PRO A 258 13.07 13.48 10.98
CA PRO A 258 12.74 12.24 11.67
C PRO A 258 11.99 12.46 12.98
N VAL A 259 12.27 13.57 13.69
CA VAL A 259 11.63 13.86 14.99
C VAL A 259 10.15 14.20 14.78
N TYR A 260 9.88 15.10 13.85
CA TYR A 260 8.51 15.53 13.56
C TYR A 260 7.67 14.39 12.99
N LEU A 261 8.22 13.61 12.05
CA LEU A 261 7.52 12.47 11.48
C LEU A 261 7.17 11.42 12.54
N VAL A 262 8.08 11.11 13.47
CA VAL A 262 7.81 10.16 14.57
C VAL A 262 6.69 10.68 15.46
N ARG A 263 6.74 11.95 15.88
CA ARG A 263 5.71 12.56 16.73
C ARG A 263 4.34 12.54 16.05
N TYR A 264 4.30 12.94 14.78
CA TYR A 264 3.06 13.00 14.01
C TYR A 264 2.48 11.61 13.73
N THR A 265 3.33 10.63 13.43
CA THR A 265 2.92 9.22 13.26
C THR A 265 2.43 8.62 14.58
N TRP A 266 3.10 8.92 15.70
CA TRP A 266 2.76 8.40 17.03
C TRP A 266 1.33 8.73 17.43
N THR A 267 0.89 9.98 17.25
CA THR A 267 -0.47 10.39 17.62
C THR A 267 -1.54 9.54 16.93
N VAL A 268 -1.39 9.30 15.63
CA VAL A 268 -2.40 8.55 14.87
C VAL A 268 -2.25 7.04 15.08
N PHE A 269 -1.02 6.55 15.21
CA PHE A 269 -0.72 5.14 15.52
C PHE A 269 -1.28 4.73 16.88
N TYR A 270 -1.06 5.54 17.92
CA TYR A 270 -1.46 5.19 19.27
C TYR A 270 -2.97 5.26 19.47
N ASP A 271 -3.67 6.19 18.80
CA ASP A 271 -5.15 6.19 18.74
C ASP A 271 -5.70 4.90 18.13
N ALA A 272 -5.14 4.46 17.00
CA ALA A 272 -5.50 3.18 16.38
C ALA A 272 -5.19 1.99 17.31
N LEU A 273 -4.03 1.99 17.97
CA LEU A 273 -3.65 0.95 18.92
C LEU A 273 -4.61 0.89 20.11
N TYR A 274 -4.94 2.04 20.69
CA TYR A 274 -5.84 2.10 21.82
C TYR A 274 -7.22 1.52 21.48
N LYS A 275 -7.77 1.85 20.30
CA LYS A 275 -9.00 1.25 19.75
C LYS A 275 -8.84 -0.25 19.50
N CYS A 276 -7.69 -0.69 19.01
CA CYS A 276 -7.38 -2.11 18.85
C CYS A 276 -7.31 -2.88 20.19
N LEU A 277 -6.99 -2.22 21.30
CA LEU A 277 -6.90 -2.84 22.61
C LEU A 277 -8.24 -2.83 23.36
N THR A 278 -9.01 -1.74 23.23
CA THR A 278 -10.17 -1.46 24.09
C THR A 278 -11.51 -1.36 23.37
N GLY A 279 -11.50 -1.26 22.03
CA GLY A 279 -12.70 -1.04 21.22
C GLY A 279 -13.61 -2.28 21.11
N THR A 280 -14.64 -2.14 20.30
CA THR A 280 -15.54 -3.24 19.92
C THR A 280 -14.81 -4.28 19.07
N GLU A 281 -15.34 -5.51 18.97
CA GLU A 281 -14.69 -6.58 18.21
C GLU A 281 -14.46 -6.23 16.73
N SER A 282 -15.41 -5.51 16.12
CA SER A 282 -15.27 -5.00 14.75
C SER A 282 -14.16 -3.96 14.63
N GLU A 283 -14.07 -3.00 15.56
CA GLU A 283 -13.01 -2.00 15.61
C GLU A 283 -11.64 -2.65 15.81
N LYS A 284 -11.53 -3.65 16.69
CA LYS A 284 -10.29 -4.39 16.92
C LYS A 284 -9.73 -5.00 15.65
N ILE A 285 -10.58 -5.68 14.86
CA ILE A 285 -10.17 -6.30 13.60
C ILE A 285 -9.72 -5.26 12.57
N ILE A 286 -10.43 -4.13 12.47
CA ILE A 286 -10.11 -3.06 11.51
C ILE A 286 -8.80 -2.38 11.88
N GLU A 287 -8.62 -2.03 13.15
CA GLU A 287 -7.44 -1.33 13.63
C GLU A 287 -6.19 -2.23 13.69
N ASP A 288 -6.33 -3.52 14.03
CA ASP A 288 -5.23 -4.50 13.93
C ASP A 288 -4.68 -4.56 12.49
N ARG A 289 -5.57 -4.67 11.49
CA ARG A 289 -5.17 -4.68 10.06
C ARG A 289 -4.44 -3.42 9.65
N LYS A 290 -4.94 -2.26 10.08
CA LYS A 290 -4.33 -0.94 9.83
C LYS A 290 -2.94 -0.82 10.45
N ILE A 291 -2.79 -1.23 11.71
CA ILE A 291 -1.51 -1.22 12.44
C ILE A 291 -0.50 -2.14 11.75
N ARG A 292 -0.92 -3.36 11.39
CA ARG A 292 -0.06 -4.31 10.67
C ARG A 292 0.41 -3.73 9.35
N PHE A 293 -0.53 -3.24 8.54
CA PHE A 293 -0.23 -2.61 7.26
C PHE A 293 0.76 -1.44 7.41
N LEU A 294 0.55 -0.55 8.38
CA LEU A 294 1.44 0.57 8.64
C LEU A 294 2.84 0.07 8.99
N LEU A 295 2.96 -0.78 10.01
CA LEU A 295 4.25 -1.25 10.50
C LEU A 295 5.02 -2.02 9.43
N GLU A 296 4.36 -2.88 8.63
CA GLU A 296 5.00 -3.61 7.54
C GLU A 296 5.60 -2.71 6.45
N ASN A 297 4.99 -1.53 6.23
CA ASN A 297 5.28 -0.68 5.07
C ASN A 297 6.01 0.62 5.40
N ILE A 298 6.14 1.01 6.66
CA ILE A 298 7.03 2.13 7.02
C ILE A 298 8.50 1.69 7.08
N SER A 299 9.40 2.66 6.88
CA SER A 299 10.85 2.48 7.00
C SER A 299 11.23 1.90 8.36
N ARG A 300 12.25 1.03 8.37
CA ARG A 300 12.76 0.37 9.59
C ARG A 300 13.14 1.39 10.67
N SER A 301 13.76 2.50 10.26
CA SER A 301 14.17 3.59 11.15
C SER A 301 12.97 4.28 11.81
N LEU A 302 11.93 4.58 11.03
CA LEU A 302 10.69 5.16 11.57
C LEU A 302 10.01 4.17 12.52
N ARG A 303 9.91 2.90 12.13
CA ARG A 303 9.32 1.82 12.95
C ARG A 303 9.97 1.71 14.31
N PHE A 304 11.30 1.64 14.37
CA PHE A 304 12.05 1.51 15.62
C PHE A 304 11.91 2.73 16.53
N LYS A 305 11.93 3.94 15.96
CA LYS A 305 11.71 5.15 16.75
C LYS A 305 10.26 5.27 17.23
N LEU A 306 9.30 4.94 16.37
CA LEU A 306 7.86 4.96 16.68
C LEU A 306 7.54 4.03 17.86
N LEU A 307 8.03 2.78 17.85
CA LEU A 307 7.78 1.83 18.92
C LEU A 307 8.57 2.14 20.20
N LYS A 308 9.62 2.96 20.13
CA LYS A 308 10.35 3.48 21.29
C LYS A 308 9.66 4.69 21.94
N SER A 309 8.79 5.37 21.21
CA SER A 309 8.08 6.57 21.68
C SER A 309 7.38 6.34 23.02
N GLU A 310 7.32 7.41 23.82
CA GLU A 310 6.78 7.39 25.18
C GLU A 310 7.27 6.20 26.00
N ASN A 311 8.56 5.86 25.91
CA ASN A 311 9.16 4.80 26.70
C ASN A 311 8.58 3.39 26.42
N TYR A 312 8.38 3.03 25.15
CA TYR A 312 7.79 1.75 24.72
C TYR A 312 6.33 1.55 25.16
N LYS A 313 5.60 2.64 25.37
CA LYS A 313 4.21 2.62 25.86
C LYS A 313 3.29 1.72 25.06
N ALA A 314 3.39 1.73 23.74
CA ALA A 314 2.57 0.87 22.87
C ALA A 314 2.70 -0.63 23.21
N ILE A 315 3.91 -1.08 23.53
CA ILE A 315 4.18 -2.48 23.89
C ILE A 315 3.71 -2.77 25.31
N ILE A 316 3.95 -1.83 26.23
CA ILE A 316 3.52 -1.94 27.63
C ILE A 316 2.01 -1.99 27.74
N ASP A 317 1.28 -1.20 26.96
CA ASP A 317 -0.18 -1.20 26.98
C ASP A 317 -0.75 -2.47 26.35
N ALA A 318 -0.17 -2.94 25.24
CA ALA A 318 -0.56 -4.25 24.69
C ALA A 318 -0.43 -5.37 25.72
N TYR A 319 0.63 -5.33 26.54
CA TYR A 319 0.80 -6.22 27.69
C TYR A 319 -0.27 -5.99 28.77
N TYR A 320 -0.47 -4.75 29.20
CA TYR A 320 -1.42 -4.37 30.25
C TYR A 320 -2.85 -4.80 29.94
N TYR A 321 -3.30 -4.61 28.70
CA TYR A 321 -4.62 -4.98 28.19
C TYR A 321 -4.73 -6.46 27.78
N LYS A 322 -3.69 -7.28 28.03
CA LYS A 322 -3.66 -8.72 27.76
C LYS A 322 -3.96 -9.09 26.31
N ASN A 323 -3.52 -8.27 25.35
CA ASN A 323 -3.62 -8.58 23.94
C ASN A 323 -2.35 -9.30 23.45
N ASP A 324 -2.31 -10.62 23.64
CA ASP A 324 -1.16 -11.47 23.34
C ASP A 324 -0.68 -11.34 21.89
N GLN A 325 -1.64 -11.26 20.95
CA GLN A 325 -1.34 -11.21 19.52
C GLN A 325 -0.69 -9.89 19.12
N MET A 326 -1.24 -8.76 19.57
CA MET A 326 -0.66 -7.45 19.28
C MET A 326 0.68 -7.28 20.00
N PHE A 327 0.80 -7.72 21.25
CA PHE A 327 2.06 -7.68 21.99
C PHE A 327 3.18 -8.44 21.27
N ALA A 328 2.92 -9.69 20.86
CA ALA A 328 3.90 -10.49 20.12
C ALA A 328 4.27 -9.81 18.78
N TYR A 329 3.28 -9.27 18.07
CA TYR A 329 3.52 -8.59 16.80
C TYR A 329 4.37 -7.31 16.95
N LEU A 330 4.12 -6.49 17.97
CA LEU A 330 4.93 -5.31 18.24
C LEU A 330 6.37 -5.68 18.62
N LEU A 331 6.57 -6.75 19.39
CA LEU A 331 7.90 -7.26 19.75
C LEU A 331 8.69 -7.78 18.54
N GLU A 332 8.02 -8.32 17.52
CA GLU A 332 8.68 -8.73 16.27
C GLU A 332 9.18 -7.53 15.45
N ASN A 333 8.62 -6.34 15.69
CA ASN A 333 8.88 -5.12 14.93
C ASN A 333 9.87 -4.14 15.58
N ILE A 334 10.41 -4.46 16.76
CA ILE A 334 11.49 -3.71 17.41
C ILE A 334 12.87 -4.34 17.13
N SER A 335 13.95 -3.59 17.35
CA SER A 335 15.30 -4.12 17.23
C SER A 335 15.64 -5.07 18.37
N ASP A 336 16.55 -6.00 18.13
CA ASP A 336 16.97 -6.99 19.13
C ASP A 336 17.56 -6.31 20.39
N THR A 337 18.20 -5.15 20.25
CA THR A 337 18.66 -4.32 21.38
C THR A 337 17.51 -3.70 22.20
N GLN A 338 16.39 -3.37 21.57
CA GLN A 338 15.21 -2.80 22.23
C GLN A 338 14.45 -3.87 23.03
N VAL A 339 14.49 -5.14 22.60
CA VAL A 339 13.81 -6.26 23.29
C VAL A 339 14.27 -6.39 24.74
N ARG A 340 15.58 -6.27 25.00
CA ARG A 340 16.14 -6.29 26.36
C ARG A 340 15.57 -5.19 27.26
N THR A 341 15.53 -3.95 26.77
CA THR A 341 14.97 -2.82 27.52
C THR A 341 13.47 -2.93 27.76
N VAL A 342 12.72 -3.47 26.79
CA VAL A 342 11.29 -3.75 26.95
C VAL A 342 11.06 -4.80 28.04
N ARG A 343 11.87 -5.86 28.06
CA ARG A 343 11.84 -6.89 29.09
C ARG A 343 12.02 -6.33 30.49
N GLU A 344 13.08 -5.57 30.73
CA GLU A 344 13.31 -4.95 32.05
C GLU A 344 12.12 -4.11 32.54
N ARG A 345 11.37 -3.50 31.62
CA ARG A 345 10.17 -2.71 31.96
C ARG A 345 8.95 -3.57 32.25
N VAL A 346 8.73 -4.62 31.47
CA VAL A 346 7.65 -5.59 31.72
C VAL A 346 7.91 -6.33 33.04
N ASP A 347 9.15 -6.73 33.31
CA ASP A 347 9.55 -7.40 34.54
C ASP A 347 9.25 -6.53 35.78
N ARG A 348 9.55 -5.21 35.73
CA ARG A 348 9.16 -4.25 36.78
C ARG A 348 7.65 -4.14 37.00
N ILE A 349 6.83 -4.37 35.97
CA ILE A 349 5.37 -4.35 36.07
C ILE A 349 4.88 -5.65 36.73
N ILE A 350 5.48 -6.79 36.38
CA ILE A 350 5.20 -8.11 36.96
C ILE A 350 5.57 -8.14 38.45
N ASP A 351 6.76 -7.64 38.81
CA ASP A 351 7.25 -7.57 40.19
C ASP A 351 6.30 -6.77 41.09
N ARG A 352 5.65 -5.72 40.55
CA ARG A 352 4.64 -4.93 41.25
C ARG A 352 3.30 -5.65 41.41
N ARG A 353 2.99 -6.67 40.60
CA ARG A 353 1.68 -7.33 40.54
C ARG A 353 1.63 -8.75 41.12
N ARG A 354 2.75 -9.36 41.54
CA ARG A 354 2.82 -10.73 42.12
C ARG A 354 1.93 -11.76 41.36
N SER A 355 1.84 -11.65 40.04
CA SER A 355 0.93 -12.44 39.21
C SER A 355 1.72 -13.18 38.13
N ILE A 356 1.54 -14.51 38.07
CA ILE A 356 2.17 -15.39 37.10
C ILE A 356 1.48 -15.19 35.74
N GLU A 357 1.86 -14.14 35.00
CA GLU A 357 1.38 -13.90 33.63
C GLU A 357 2.28 -14.61 32.61
N ALA A 358 2.14 -15.93 32.55
CA ALA A 358 3.06 -16.83 31.86
C ALA A 358 3.14 -16.69 30.32
N PRO A 359 2.08 -16.41 29.52
CA PRO A 359 2.16 -16.47 28.06
C PRO A 359 3.00 -15.36 27.41
N MET A 360 2.71 -14.09 27.72
CA MET A 360 3.43 -12.93 27.19
C MET A 360 4.88 -12.88 27.65
N HIS A 361 5.12 -13.15 28.93
CA HIS A 361 6.47 -13.26 29.49
C HIS A 361 7.27 -14.38 28.80
N ARG A 362 6.65 -15.56 28.55
CA ARG A 362 7.28 -16.64 27.77
C ARG A 362 7.60 -16.21 26.33
N ALA A 363 6.74 -15.44 25.67
CA ALA A 363 7.00 -14.94 24.31
C ALA A 363 8.22 -13.99 24.28
N LEU A 364 8.30 -13.08 25.26
CA LEU A 364 9.42 -12.15 25.43
C LEU A 364 10.74 -12.90 25.73
N MET A 365 10.71 -13.85 26.65
CA MET A 365 11.87 -14.70 26.97
C MET A 365 12.34 -15.50 25.75
N ARG A 366 11.43 -16.14 25.01
CA ARG A 366 11.77 -16.88 23.78
C ARG A 366 12.45 -16.00 22.74
N ARG A 367 11.96 -14.78 22.55
CA ARG A 367 12.56 -13.82 21.61
C ARG A 367 13.99 -13.46 22.04
N GLN A 368 14.19 -13.20 23.34
CA GLN A 368 15.50 -12.90 23.91
C GLN A 368 16.49 -14.06 23.73
N PHE A 369 16.10 -15.29 24.10
CA PHE A 369 16.93 -16.47 23.91
C PHE A 369 17.34 -16.69 22.44
N THR A 370 16.43 -16.44 21.50
CA THR A 370 16.74 -16.55 20.06
C THR A 370 17.80 -15.54 19.61
N ILE A 371 17.79 -14.34 20.20
CA ILE A 371 18.78 -13.28 19.93
C ILE A 371 20.14 -13.68 20.51
N ASP A 372 20.14 -14.16 21.75
CA ASP A 372 21.36 -14.52 22.47
C ASP A 372 22.06 -15.74 21.82
N GLU A 373 21.29 -16.75 21.38
CA GLU A 373 21.83 -17.87 20.60
C GLU A 373 22.41 -17.44 19.25
N ALA A 374 21.80 -16.45 18.59
CA ALA A 374 22.31 -15.94 17.31
C ALA A 374 23.61 -15.15 17.49
N ALA A 375 23.76 -14.45 18.62
CA ALA A 375 24.97 -13.70 18.97
C ALA A 375 26.15 -14.60 19.39
N LEU A 376 25.89 -15.82 19.85
CA LEU A 376 26.91 -16.82 20.22
C LEU A 376 27.42 -17.65 19.04
N ARG A 377 26.75 -17.60 17.88
CA ARG A 377 27.06 -18.39 16.69
C ARG A 377 27.69 -17.59 15.54
N GLY A 378 27.77 -16.26 15.68
CA GLY A 378 28.52 -15.37 14.79
C GLY A 378 29.76 -14.88 15.51
#